data_AF-A0A5B0RXR6-F1
#
_entry.id   AF-A0A5B0RXR6-F1
#
_cell.length_a   1.000
_cell.length_b   1.000
_cell.length_c   1.000
_cell.angle_alpha   90.00
_cell.angle_beta   90.00
_cell.angle_gamma   90.00
#
_symmetry.space_group_name_H-M   'P 1'
#
loop_
_entity.id
_entity.type
_entity.pdbx_description
1 polymer ?
#
loop_
_entity_poly.entity_id
_entity_poly.type
_entity_poly.pdbx_seq_one_letter_code
_entity_poly.pdbx_strand_id
1 'polypeptide(L)'
;MAEELGIAFYTRRHFNWPDAVLWPHQVPGFRDPKRFIVLLSGKDAIINASRIRRYLLEGGMADAFPLPSDTSNSSQGRDDEPLIQVEIDRQDSVPGSQNIGTSERIGNGGIIFDPEAAHGQALLPDHPYLKAILGWLEGNGIRMDNGPQ
;
A
#
# COMPACT_ATOMS: atom_id res chain seq x y z
N MET A 1 -10.02 7.65 -24.29
CA MET A 1 -8.90 7.90 -23.36
C MET A 1 -8.08 9.14 -23.78
N ALA A 2 -8.74 10.23 -24.23
CA ALA A 2 -8.08 11.48 -24.62
C ALA A 2 -8.42 12.65 -23.67
N GLU A 3 -9.54 12.57 -22.97
CA GLU A 3 -10.02 13.60 -22.04
C GLU A 3 -9.18 13.68 -20.75
N GLU A 4 -8.80 12.55 -20.14
CA GLU A 4 -7.94 12.54 -18.94
C GLU A 4 -6.52 13.06 -19.22
N LEU A 5 -5.97 12.75 -20.39
CA LEU A 5 -4.69 13.29 -20.83
C LEU A 5 -4.76 14.81 -21.02
N GLY A 6 -5.85 15.32 -21.61
CA GLY A 6 -6.07 16.75 -21.78
C GLY A 6 -6.16 17.51 -20.45
N ILE A 7 -6.91 16.96 -19.48
CA ILE A 7 -7.04 17.56 -18.15
C ILE A 7 -5.71 17.47 -17.38
N ALA A 8 -5.01 16.34 -17.41
CA ALA A 8 -3.71 16.19 -16.78
C ALA A 8 -2.68 17.19 -17.34
N PHE A 9 -2.70 17.40 -18.66
CA PHE A 9 -1.82 18.36 -19.32
C PHE A 9 -2.16 19.81 -18.96
N TYR A 10 -3.46 20.13 -18.85
CA TYR A 10 -3.93 21.45 -18.44
C TYR A 10 -3.54 21.77 -16.99
N THR A 11 -3.76 20.83 -16.06
CA THR A 11 -3.37 20.97 -14.66
C THR A 11 -1.86 21.20 -14.54
N ARG A 12 -1.02 20.44 -15.26
CA ARG A 12 0.44 20.62 -15.22
C ARG A 12 0.91 22.05 -15.47
N ARG A 13 0.23 22.80 -16.35
CA ARG A 13 0.66 24.15 -16.77
C ARG A 13 0.24 25.26 -15.82
N HIS A 14 -0.87 25.09 -15.10
CA HIS A 14 -1.47 26.14 -14.28
C HIS A 14 -1.48 25.85 -12.77
N PHE A 15 -1.06 24.64 -12.37
CA PHE A 15 -1.08 24.23 -10.98
C PHE A 15 0.15 24.74 -10.22
N ASN A 16 -0.08 25.46 -9.11
CA ASN A 16 0.99 25.91 -8.23
C ASN A 16 1.42 24.74 -7.33
N TRP A 17 2.34 23.93 -7.85
CA TRP A 17 2.83 22.72 -7.18
C TRP A 17 3.28 22.93 -5.71
N PRO A 18 3.98 24.00 -5.33
CA PRO A 18 4.35 24.28 -3.93
C PRO A 18 3.18 24.30 -2.95
N ASP A 19 2.01 24.82 -3.36
CA ASP A 19 0.84 24.93 -2.49
C ASP A 19 0.12 23.57 -2.33
N ALA A 20 0.39 22.63 -3.23
CA ALA A 20 -0.14 21.28 -3.20
C ALA A 20 0.83 20.26 -2.59
N VAL A 21 1.99 20.72 -2.09
CA VAL A 21 2.93 19.84 -1.38
C VAL A 21 2.33 19.47 -0.03
N LEU A 22 2.17 18.17 0.19
CA LEU A 22 1.83 17.64 1.51
C LEU A 22 3.07 17.74 2.42
N TRP A 23 2.99 18.56 3.46
CA TRP A 23 4.04 18.67 4.47
C TRP A 23 3.65 17.85 5.70
N PRO A 24 4.35 16.75 6.04
CA PRO A 24 4.04 15.86 7.16
C PRO A 24 3.74 16.56 8.48
N HIS A 25 4.51 17.61 8.79
CA HIS A 25 4.38 18.37 10.03
C HIS A 25 3.18 19.31 10.06
N GLN A 26 2.53 19.58 8.93
CA GLN A 26 1.34 20.43 8.84
C GLN A 26 0.04 19.64 8.88
N VAL A 27 0.09 18.31 8.66
CA VAL A 27 -1.08 17.45 8.58
C VAL A 27 -1.38 16.85 9.97
N PRO A 28 -2.52 17.19 10.61
CA PRO A 28 -2.89 16.61 11.89
C PRO A 28 -3.12 15.10 11.75
N GLY A 29 -2.52 14.30 12.64
CA GLY A 29 -2.68 12.84 12.58
C GLY A 29 -1.96 12.19 11.40
N PHE A 30 -0.97 12.85 10.79
CA PHE A 30 -0.18 12.32 9.66
C PHE A 30 0.33 10.88 9.84
N ARG A 31 0.69 10.49 11.06
CA ARG A 31 1.19 9.15 11.41
C ARG A 31 0.10 8.19 11.89
N ASP A 32 -1.12 8.66 12.10
CA ASP A 32 -2.22 7.86 12.62
C ASP A 32 -3.05 7.30 11.46
N PRO A 33 -2.90 6.01 11.12
CA PRO A 33 -3.63 5.40 10.01
C PRO A 33 -5.14 5.35 10.24
N LYS A 34 -5.65 5.65 11.45
CA LYS A 34 -7.10 5.77 11.70
C LYS A 34 -7.65 7.13 11.32
N ARG A 35 -6.79 8.14 11.18
CA ARG A 35 -7.18 9.53 10.91
C ARG A 35 -6.76 9.99 9.53
N PHE A 36 -5.66 9.46 9.02
CA PHE A 36 -5.08 9.88 7.77
C PHE A 36 -4.52 8.70 6.99
N ILE A 37 -4.94 8.57 5.74
CA ILE A 37 -4.38 7.61 4.79
C ILE A 37 -3.99 8.33 3.50
N VAL A 38 -3.01 7.79 2.80
CA VAL A 38 -2.58 8.25 1.47
C VAL A 38 -2.72 7.10 0.50
N LEU A 39 -3.36 7.37 -0.63
CA LEU A 39 -3.52 6.46 -1.75
C LEU A 39 -2.50 6.82 -2.82
N LEU A 40 -1.71 5.85 -3.27
CA LEU A 40 -0.68 6.04 -4.28
C LEU A 40 -0.85 5.02 -5.41
N SER A 41 -0.96 5.53 -6.63
CA SER A 41 -1.00 4.76 -7.87
C SER A 41 0.38 4.73 -8.53
N GLY A 42 0.97 3.56 -8.75
CA GLY A 42 2.33 3.41 -9.24
C GLY A 42 2.53 3.91 -10.67
N LYS A 43 1.53 3.75 -11.53
CA LYS A 43 1.53 4.22 -12.92
C LYS A 43 0.81 5.57 -13.08
N ASP A 44 0.84 6.41 -12.04
CA ASP A 44 0.25 7.74 -12.09
C ASP A 44 0.95 8.62 -13.14
N ALA A 45 0.17 9.26 -14.01
CA ALA A 45 0.67 10.09 -15.10
C ALA A 45 1.04 11.52 -14.67
N ILE A 46 0.63 11.94 -13.47
CA ILE A 46 0.75 13.30 -12.94
C ILE A 46 1.89 13.37 -11.92
N ILE A 47 2.00 12.39 -11.02
CA ILE A 47 2.97 12.38 -9.92
C ILE A 47 3.86 11.13 -9.93
N ASN A 48 5.08 11.25 -9.42
CA ASN A 48 5.95 10.09 -9.20
C ASN A 48 5.60 9.43 -7.84
N ALA A 49 4.73 8.43 -7.88
CA ALA A 49 4.22 7.78 -6.68
C ALA A 49 5.31 7.08 -5.85
N SER A 50 6.30 6.45 -6.47
CA SER A 50 7.42 5.82 -5.74
C SER A 50 8.25 6.83 -4.95
N ARG A 51 8.50 8.01 -5.53
CA ARG A 51 9.21 9.10 -4.86
C ARG A 51 8.39 9.67 -3.69
N ILE A 52 7.09 9.83 -3.88
CA ILE A 52 6.19 10.31 -2.81
C ILE A 52 6.10 9.28 -1.69
N ARG A 53 5.94 7.99 -2.01
CA ARG A 53 5.95 6.91 -1.02
C ARG A 53 7.20 6.97 -0.16
N ARG A 54 8.38 7.08 -0.79
CA ARG A 54 9.65 7.21 -0.06
C ARG A 54 9.67 8.42 0.88
N TYR A 55 9.22 9.59 0.40
CA TYR A 55 9.13 10.79 1.23
C TYR A 55 8.19 10.62 2.44
N LEU A 56 7.05 9.96 2.26
CA LEU A 56 6.10 9.70 3.35
C LEU A 56 6.66 8.69 4.37
N LEU A 57 7.36 7.65 3.90
CA LEU A 57 8.05 6.68 4.74
C LEU A 57 9.16 7.36 5.56
N GLU A 58 9.98 8.21 4.94
CA GLU A 58 10.99 9.03 5.64
C GLU A 58 10.33 10.00 6.65
N GLY A 59 9.09 10.44 6.40
CA GLY A 59 8.27 11.22 7.34
C GLY A 59 7.70 10.43 8.53
N GLY A 60 7.87 9.11 8.55
CA GLY A 60 7.42 8.20 9.60
C GLY A 60 6.02 7.62 9.40
N MET A 61 5.47 7.67 8.18
CA MET A 61 4.35 6.81 7.82
C MET A 61 4.84 5.37 7.56
N ALA A 62 3.91 4.43 7.52
CA ALA A 62 4.16 3.04 7.15
C ALA A 62 3.17 2.62 6.06
N ASP A 63 3.53 1.61 5.27
CA ASP A 63 2.60 0.98 4.35
C ASP A 63 1.56 0.15 5.09
N ALA A 64 0.30 0.27 4.65
CA ALA A 64 -0.76 -0.64 5.02
C ALA A 64 -0.39 -2.07 4.63
N PHE A 65 0.16 -2.24 3.43
CA PHE A 65 0.54 -3.53 2.85
C PHE A 65 1.96 -3.45 2.30
N PRO A 66 2.98 -3.77 3.12
CA PRO A 66 4.37 -3.73 2.68
C PRO A 66 4.61 -4.61 1.45
N LEU A 67 5.30 -4.07 0.45
CA LEU A 67 5.74 -4.83 -0.71
C LEU A 67 6.93 -5.72 -0.34
N PRO A 68 7.07 -6.91 -0.96
CA PRO A 68 8.11 -7.89 -0.62
C PRO A 68 9.56 -7.51 -1.00
N SER A 69 9.90 -6.21 -1.12
CA SER A 69 11.22 -5.75 -1.61
C SER A 69 11.91 -4.67 -0.75
N ASP A 70 11.29 -4.18 0.32
CA ASP A 70 11.88 -3.10 1.14
C ASP A 70 12.68 -3.59 2.37
N THR A 71 12.80 -4.92 2.56
CA THR A 71 13.58 -5.50 3.68
C THR A 71 15.07 -5.71 3.36
N SER A 72 15.51 -5.40 2.14
CA SER A 72 16.93 -5.49 1.78
C SER A 72 17.55 -4.10 1.77
N ASN A 73 18.36 -3.84 2.80
CA ASN A 73 19.39 -2.79 2.95
C ASN A 73 19.18 -1.93 4.22
N SER A 74 19.20 -2.59 5.37
CA SER A 74 19.56 -1.98 6.65
C SER A 74 20.20 -3.03 7.56
N SER A 75 21.37 -3.55 7.15
CA SER A 75 22.34 -4.21 8.05
C SER A 75 23.59 -4.56 7.26
N GLN A 76 24.56 -3.63 7.23
CA GLN A 76 25.95 -4.04 7.13
C GLN A 76 26.38 -4.41 8.55
N GLY A 77 26.35 -5.70 8.84
CA GLY A 77 26.76 -6.30 10.12
C GLY A 77 27.21 -7.72 9.82
N ARG A 78 28.50 -7.94 10.04
CA ARG A 78 29.24 -9.19 9.88
C ARG A 78 28.74 -10.29 10.83
N ASP A 79 29.04 -11.51 10.39
CA ASP A 79 29.26 -12.75 11.15
C ASP A 79 28.07 -13.73 11.37
N ASP A 80 28.39 -14.97 10.99
CA ASP A 80 27.86 -16.27 11.42
C ASP A 80 26.56 -16.83 10.82
N GLU A 81 26.75 -17.61 9.74
CA GLU A 81 25.91 -18.79 9.46
C GLU A 81 25.87 -19.71 10.69
N PRO A 82 24.74 -20.39 10.90
CA PRO A 82 24.86 -21.85 10.92
C PRO A 82 23.85 -22.55 10.00
N LEU A 83 24.42 -23.36 9.11
CA LEU A 83 23.82 -24.56 8.53
C LEU A 83 23.09 -25.38 9.60
N ILE A 84 21.76 -25.43 9.59
CA ILE A 84 21.01 -26.65 9.92
C ILE A 84 19.70 -26.70 9.11
N GLN A 85 19.67 -27.57 8.11
CA GLN A 85 18.46 -28.01 7.42
C GLN A 85 17.91 -29.23 8.17
N VAL A 86 16.81 -29.07 8.90
CA VAL A 86 16.09 -30.21 9.50
C VAL A 86 14.83 -30.45 8.68
N GLU A 87 14.95 -31.38 7.73
CA GLU A 87 13.82 -32.01 7.07
C GLU A 87 13.15 -32.93 8.09
N ILE A 88 11.92 -32.60 8.50
CA ILE A 88 11.09 -33.51 9.30
C ILE A 88 9.92 -33.94 8.42
N ASP A 89 10.12 -35.07 7.76
CA ASP A 89 9.05 -35.87 7.19
C ASP A 89 8.25 -36.50 8.34
N ARG A 90 6.99 -36.09 8.49
CA ARG A 90 5.95 -36.87 9.17
C ARG A 90 4.61 -36.60 8.49
N GLN A 91 4.34 -37.41 7.47
CA GLN A 91 2.98 -37.71 7.06
C GLN A 91 2.29 -38.53 8.16
N ASP A 92 1.18 -38.03 8.69
CA ASP A 92 0.09 -38.87 9.20
C ASP A 92 -1.24 -38.11 9.12
N SER A 93 -2.27 -38.86 8.75
CA SER A 93 -3.47 -38.39 8.03
C SER A 93 -4.63 -38.00 8.94
N VAL A 94 -5.34 -36.90 8.64
CA VAL A 94 -6.81 -36.73 8.89
C VAL A 94 -7.38 -35.73 7.86
N PRO A 95 -8.49 -36.04 7.13
CA PRO A 95 -9.11 -35.08 6.22
C PRO A 95 -9.99 -34.11 7.02
N GLY A 96 -9.36 -33.08 7.60
CA GLY A 96 -10.06 -31.96 8.22
C GLY A 96 -10.55 -31.01 7.14
N SER A 97 -11.87 -30.81 7.08
CA SER A 97 -12.59 -29.81 6.29
C SER A 97 -11.76 -28.54 6.10
N GLN A 98 -11.37 -28.26 4.85
CA GLN A 98 -10.82 -26.96 4.49
C GLN A 98 -11.92 -25.93 4.68
N ASN A 99 -11.96 -25.32 5.86
CA ASN A 99 -12.52 -23.98 5.96
C ASN A 99 -11.68 -23.12 5.03
N ILE A 100 -12.25 -22.76 3.89
CA ILE A 100 -11.76 -21.70 3.01
C ILE A 100 -11.82 -20.42 3.84
N GLY A 101 -10.83 -20.24 4.72
CA GLY A 101 -10.63 -19.01 5.45
C GLY A 101 -10.24 -17.99 4.42
N THR A 102 -11.17 -17.11 4.06
CA THR A 102 -10.88 -15.86 3.37
C THR A 102 -9.68 -15.23 4.08
N SER A 103 -8.55 -15.20 3.38
CA SER A 103 -7.27 -14.77 3.95
C SER A 103 -7.30 -13.24 4.01
N GLU A 104 -8.00 -12.69 5.01
CA GLU A 104 -8.14 -11.25 5.19
C GLU A 104 -6.77 -10.66 5.58
N ARG A 105 -6.29 -9.69 4.80
CA ARG A 105 -5.08 -8.93 5.11
C ARG A 105 -5.46 -7.67 5.87
N ILE A 106 -4.94 -7.53 7.09
CA ILE A 106 -5.14 -6.32 7.91
C ILE A 106 -3.95 -5.39 7.69
N GLY A 107 -4.23 -4.16 7.28
CA GLY A 107 -3.22 -3.13 7.07
C GLY A 107 -2.96 -2.31 8.33
N ASN A 108 -1.67 -2.11 8.66
CA ASN A 108 -1.26 -1.42 9.89
C ASN A 108 -0.70 0.00 9.65
N GLY A 109 -0.41 0.36 8.41
CA GLY A 109 0.11 1.66 8.01
C GLY A 109 -0.90 2.54 7.27
N GLY A 110 -0.56 3.82 7.10
CA GLY A 110 -1.43 4.80 6.45
C GLY A 110 -1.20 4.94 4.93
N ILE A 111 -0.20 4.27 4.36
CA ILE A 111 0.04 4.33 2.91
C ILE A 111 -0.54 3.08 2.24
N ILE A 112 -1.47 3.30 1.31
CA ILE A 112 -1.96 2.25 0.41
C ILE A 112 -1.33 2.52 -0.95
N PHE A 113 -0.45 1.61 -1.38
CA PHE A 113 0.29 1.73 -2.63
C PHE A 113 -0.05 0.56 -3.55
N ASP A 114 -0.52 0.88 -4.75
CA ASP A 114 -0.72 -0.07 -5.84
C ASP A 114 0.29 0.21 -6.96
N PRO A 115 1.27 -0.67 -7.21
CA PRO A 115 2.29 -0.44 -8.23
C PRO A 115 1.73 -0.42 -9.67
N GLU A 116 0.60 -1.09 -9.92
CA GLU A 116 0.06 -1.29 -11.27
C GLU A 116 -1.08 -0.33 -11.62
N ALA A 117 -1.71 0.29 -10.63
CA ALA A 117 -2.81 1.22 -10.84
C ALA A 117 -2.37 2.52 -11.52
N ALA A 118 -3.22 3.00 -12.44
CA ALA A 118 -3.15 4.35 -13.00
C ALA A 118 -3.77 5.39 -12.05
N HIS A 119 -3.63 6.66 -12.40
CA HIS A 119 -4.24 7.78 -11.66
C HIS A 119 -5.75 7.55 -11.49
N GLY A 120 -6.26 7.65 -10.26
CA GLY A 120 -7.68 7.47 -9.94
C GLY A 120 -8.23 6.03 -9.98
N GLN A 121 -7.50 5.06 -10.55
CA GLN A 121 -7.99 3.69 -10.74
C GLN A 121 -8.34 2.98 -9.43
N ALA A 122 -7.62 3.28 -8.34
CA ALA A 122 -7.88 2.73 -7.01
C ALA A 122 -9.26 3.07 -6.42
N LEU A 123 -9.94 4.08 -6.99
CA LEU A 123 -11.25 4.56 -6.56
C LEU A 123 -12.41 3.98 -7.40
N LEU A 124 -12.12 3.12 -8.38
CA LEU A 124 -13.16 2.51 -9.22
C LEU A 124 -13.90 1.40 -8.46
N PRO A 125 -15.21 1.19 -8.74
CA PRO A 125 -16.05 0.18 -8.06
C PRO A 125 -15.44 -1.22 -7.98
N ASP A 126 -14.81 -1.67 -9.06
CA ASP A 126 -14.25 -3.02 -9.18
C ASP A 126 -12.82 -3.12 -8.64
N HIS A 127 -12.27 -2.03 -8.10
CA HIS A 127 -10.91 -2.01 -7.60
C HIS A 127 -10.84 -2.57 -6.17
N PRO A 128 -9.92 -3.52 -5.86
CA PRO A 128 -9.85 -4.15 -4.54
C PRO A 128 -9.58 -3.15 -3.40
N TYR A 129 -8.84 -2.07 -3.67
CA TYR A 129 -8.60 -1.00 -2.68
C TYR A 129 -9.83 -0.16 -2.35
N LEU A 130 -10.84 -0.07 -3.23
CA LEU A 130 -12.03 0.73 -2.91
C LEU A 130 -12.77 0.17 -1.69
N LYS A 131 -12.94 -1.16 -1.62
CA LYS A 131 -13.55 -1.84 -0.47
C LYS A 131 -12.78 -1.56 0.82
N ALA A 132 -11.45 -1.56 0.75
CA ALA A 132 -10.58 -1.25 1.90
C ALA A 132 -10.74 0.22 2.36
N ILE A 133 -10.86 1.15 1.42
CA ILE A 133 -11.06 2.58 1.69
C ILE A 133 -12.43 2.82 2.34
N LEU A 134 -13.49 2.20 1.82
CA LEU A 134 -14.83 2.31 2.39
C LEU A 134 -14.87 1.73 3.81
N GLY A 135 -14.29 0.55 4.03
CA GLY A 135 -14.16 -0.03 5.36
C GLY A 135 -13.38 0.87 6.33
N TRP A 136 -12.33 1.54 5.86
CA TRP A 136 -11.59 2.52 6.66
C TRP A 136 -12.46 3.73 7.05
N LEU A 137 -13.20 4.31 6.10
CA LEU A 137 -14.12 5.44 6.34
C LEU A 137 -15.24 5.09 7.32
N GLU A 138 -15.71 3.84 7.31
CA GLU A 138 -16.69 3.31 8.25
C GLU A 138 -16.11 3.02 9.65
N GLY A 139 -14.79 3.12 9.83
CA GLY A 139 -14.10 2.82 11.08
C GLY A 139 -13.77 1.35 11.30
N ASN A 140 -13.97 0.49 10.29
CA ASN A 140 -13.62 -0.94 10.34
C ASN A 140 -12.10 -1.19 10.19
N GLY A 141 -11.34 -0.14 9.86
CA GLY A 141 -9.91 -0.18 9.60
C GLY A 141 -9.59 -0.55 8.15
N ILE A 142 -8.29 -0.61 7.83
CA ILE A 142 -7.83 -0.92 6.47
C ILE A 142 -7.73 -2.44 6.33
N ARG A 143 -8.66 -3.04 5.58
CA ARG A 143 -8.72 -4.49 5.38
C ARG A 143 -8.88 -4.83 3.91
N MET A 144 -8.19 -5.86 3.47
CA MET A 144 -8.32 -6.40 2.13
C MET A 144 -8.74 -7.85 2.17
N ASP A 145 -9.71 -8.16 1.33
CA ASP A 145 -10.16 -9.51 1.07
C ASP A 145 -9.31 -10.08 -0.07
N ASN A 146 -8.58 -11.17 0.18
CA ASN A 146 -7.88 -11.92 -0.87
C ASN A 146 -8.80 -12.94 -1.57
N GLY A 147 -10.12 -12.82 -1.41
CA GLY A 147 -11.10 -13.66 -2.10
C GLY A 147 -10.81 -13.74 -3.61
N PRO A 148 -11.01 -14.90 -4.24
CA PRO A 148 -10.77 -15.05 -5.67
C PRO A 148 -11.67 -14.07 -6.45
N GLN A 149 -11.05 -13.31 -7.36
CA GLN A 149 -11.75 -12.48 -8.34
C GLN A 149 -12.51 -13.34 -9.36
#